data_AF-A0A1I6EKS0-F1
#
_entry.id   AF-A0A1I6EKS0-F1
#
_cell.length_a   1.000
_cell.length_b   1.000
_cell.length_c   1.000
_cell.angle_alpha   90.00
_cell.angle_beta   90.00
_cell.angle_gamma   90.00
#
_symmetry.space_group_name_H-M   'P 1'
#
loop_
_entity.id
_entity.type
_entity.pdbx_description
1 polymer ?
#
loop_
_entity_poly.entity_id
_entity_poly.type
_entity_poly.pdbx_seq_one_letter_code
_entity_poly.pdbx_strand_id
1 'polypeptide(L)'
;MIQRIYEVFETPRPRVVDFCDHCVKPEDVAPFTTVPLRDLTAEQVETYWLRSGTIGDENFARYLLPRVLDLIAAGELDADFYWLRIANTAHQNGDSRERQAIEAYYDATPRAFAALVEECTGQNAPGERLAEWLRER
;
A
#
# COMPACT_ATOMS: atom_id res chain seq x y z
N MET A 1 11.32 -4.09 10.78
CA MET A 1 10.78 -3.60 9.50
C MET A 1 9.26 -3.45 9.58
N ILE A 2 8.41 -4.46 9.32
CA ILE A 2 6.93 -4.28 9.20
C ILE A 2 6.27 -3.50 10.35
N GLN A 3 6.63 -3.74 11.61
CA GLN A 3 6.06 -2.96 12.73
C GLN A 3 6.28 -1.45 12.59
N ARG A 4 7.42 -1.03 12.00
CA ARG A 4 7.72 0.37 11.73
C ARG A 4 6.84 0.97 10.63
N ILE A 5 6.38 0.18 9.66
CA ILE A 5 5.38 0.63 8.67
C ILE A 5 4.07 0.94 9.39
N TYR A 6 3.58 0.03 10.23
CA TYR A 6 2.37 0.25 11.03
C TYR A 6 2.47 1.45 11.99
N GLU A 7 3.62 1.69 12.64
CA GLU A 7 3.87 2.87 13.49
C GLU A 7 3.92 4.21 12.73
N VAL A 8 4.27 4.18 11.45
CA VAL A 8 4.56 5.38 10.66
C VAL A 8 3.32 5.88 9.92
N PHE A 9 2.53 4.96 9.38
CA PHE A 9 1.24 5.26 8.76
C PHE A 9 0.05 5.01 9.73
N GLU A 10 0.30 5.00 11.04
CA GLU A 10 -0.74 4.81 12.05
C GLU A 10 -1.82 5.88 11.93
N THR A 11 -3.03 5.46 11.58
CA THR A 11 -4.18 6.33 11.37
C THR A 11 -5.43 5.70 12.03
N PRO A 12 -6.35 6.51 12.58
CA PRO A 12 -7.56 5.98 13.20
C PRO A 12 -8.40 5.18 12.19
N ARG A 13 -8.78 3.95 12.55
CA ARG A 13 -9.64 3.12 11.69
C ARG A 13 -10.90 3.87 11.25
N PRO A 14 -11.24 3.91 9.95
CA PRO A 14 -12.44 4.57 9.46
C PRO A 14 -13.71 4.02 10.12
N ARG A 15 -14.64 4.92 10.47
CA ARG A 15 -15.98 4.56 10.96
C ARG A 15 -16.96 4.30 9.82
N VAL A 16 -16.70 4.92 8.68
CA VAL A 16 -17.40 4.79 7.40
C VAL A 16 -16.30 4.79 6.33
N VAL A 17 -16.47 3.98 5.30
CA VAL A 17 -15.71 4.07 4.05
C VAL A 17 -16.76 4.30 2.98
N ASP A 18 -16.66 5.41 2.24
CA ASP A 18 -17.60 5.71 1.16
C ASP A 18 -17.39 4.73 0.01
N PHE A 19 -18.46 4.35 -0.69
CA PHE A 19 -18.38 3.46 -1.85
C PHE A 19 -19.51 3.70 -2.84
N CYS A 20 -19.29 3.30 -4.09
CA CYS A 20 -20.33 3.30 -5.11
C CYS A 20 -21.24 2.07 -4.94
N ASP A 21 -22.45 2.29 -4.44
CA ASP A 21 -23.54 1.32 -4.24
C ASP A 21 -23.95 0.57 -5.52
N HIS A 22 -23.69 1.15 -6.70
CA HIS A 22 -23.90 0.50 -8.00
C HIS A 22 -22.74 -0.43 -8.44
N CYS A 23 -21.56 -0.32 -7.83
CA CYS A 23 -20.35 -1.06 -8.23
C CYS A 23 -19.83 -2.04 -7.17
N VAL A 24 -20.23 -1.83 -5.91
CA VAL A 24 -19.72 -2.53 -4.73
C VAL A 24 -20.88 -2.75 -3.76
N LYS A 25 -20.98 -3.94 -3.16
CA LYS A 25 -22.00 -4.20 -2.15
C LYS A 25 -21.55 -3.71 -0.77
N PRO A 26 -22.46 -3.38 0.16
CA PRO A 26 -22.11 -3.09 1.55
C PRO A 26 -21.34 -4.22 2.25
N GLU A 27 -21.61 -5.48 1.89
CA GLU A 27 -20.91 -6.66 2.46
C GLU A 27 -19.42 -6.73 2.06
N ASP A 28 -19.06 -6.21 0.88
CA ASP A 28 -17.69 -6.16 0.38
C ASP A 28 -16.86 -5.08 1.12
N VAL A 29 -17.52 -4.02 1.63
CA VAL A 29 -16.88 -2.86 2.30
C VAL A 29 -16.91 -2.97 3.83
N ALA A 30 -17.86 -3.73 4.38
CA ALA A 30 -18.00 -3.94 5.83
C ALA A 30 -16.71 -4.37 6.57
N PRO A 31 -15.80 -5.20 6.01
CA PRO A 31 -14.56 -5.57 6.70
C PRO A 31 -13.72 -4.37 7.14
N PHE A 32 -13.61 -3.32 6.30
CA PHE A 32 -12.73 -2.18 6.55
C PHE A 32 -13.12 -1.32 7.77
N THR A 33 -14.38 -1.37 8.20
CA THR A 33 -14.91 -0.66 9.38
C THR A 33 -15.17 -1.58 10.58
N THR A 34 -15.17 -2.90 10.38
CA THR A 34 -15.50 -3.89 11.42
C THR A 34 -14.30 -4.71 11.91
N VAL A 35 -13.39 -5.10 11.02
CA VAL A 35 -12.16 -5.86 11.29
C VAL A 35 -11.02 -4.90 11.69
N PRO A 36 -10.05 -5.29 12.53
CA PRO A 36 -8.81 -4.53 12.74
C PRO A 36 -7.89 -4.57 11.51
N LEU A 37 -7.15 -3.49 11.22
CA LEU A 37 -6.30 -3.38 10.02
C LEU A 37 -5.35 -4.57 9.80
N ARG A 38 -4.77 -5.11 10.89
CA ARG A 38 -3.83 -6.24 10.88
C ARG A 38 -4.48 -7.58 10.55
N ASP A 39 -5.79 -7.69 10.75
CA ASP A 39 -6.54 -8.95 10.67
C ASP A 39 -7.33 -9.07 9.35
N LEU A 40 -7.25 -8.05 8.48
CA LEU A 40 -7.81 -8.11 7.13
C LEU A 40 -7.06 -9.16 6.29
N THR A 41 -7.79 -9.95 5.52
CA THR A 41 -7.22 -10.98 4.63
C THR A 41 -6.71 -10.38 3.30
N ALA A 42 -5.89 -11.13 2.57
CA ALA A 42 -5.50 -10.79 1.19
C ALA A 42 -6.73 -10.51 0.30
N GLU A 43 -7.71 -11.42 0.28
CA GLU A 43 -8.98 -11.28 -0.46
C GLU A 43 -9.76 -10.00 -0.10
N GLN A 44 -9.78 -9.61 1.17
CA GLN A 44 -10.42 -8.36 1.61
C GLN A 44 -9.65 -7.12 1.13
N VAL A 45 -8.32 -7.18 1.10
CA VAL A 45 -7.48 -6.10 0.57
C VAL A 45 -7.57 -6.02 -0.96
N GLU A 46 -7.54 -7.14 -1.68
CA GLU A 46 -7.81 -7.24 -3.13
C GLU A 46 -9.18 -6.65 -3.50
N THR A 47 -10.19 -6.88 -2.67
CA THR A 47 -11.55 -6.33 -2.86
C THR A 47 -11.56 -4.79 -2.85
N TYR A 48 -10.72 -4.13 -2.04
CA TYR A 48 -10.52 -2.68 -2.15
C TYR A 48 -9.97 -2.30 -3.53
N TRP A 49 -8.97 -3.04 -4.03
CA TRP A 49 -8.30 -2.67 -5.27
C TRP A 49 -9.14 -2.89 -6.51
N LEU A 50 -9.76 -4.06 -6.67
CA LEU A 50 -10.66 -4.36 -7.79
C LEU A 50 -11.82 -3.34 -7.93
N ARG A 51 -11.96 -2.45 -6.93
CA ARG A 51 -12.89 -1.35 -6.77
C ARG A 51 -12.22 -0.01 -6.32
N SER A 52 -10.93 0.22 -6.57
CA SER A 52 -10.19 1.36 -5.98
C SER A 52 -10.58 2.75 -6.49
N GLY A 53 -11.30 2.83 -7.61
CA GLY A 53 -11.97 4.06 -8.06
C GLY A 53 -13.39 4.23 -7.50
N THR A 54 -13.85 3.32 -6.64
CA THR A 54 -15.23 3.22 -6.14
C THR A 54 -15.33 2.80 -4.66
N ILE A 55 -14.22 2.76 -3.91
CA ILE A 55 -14.16 2.56 -2.45
C ILE A 55 -13.13 3.52 -1.85
N GLY A 56 -13.56 4.33 -0.89
CA GLY A 56 -12.74 5.26 -0.12
C GLY A 56 -12.09 6.38 -0.95
N ASP A 57 -11.10 7.02 -0.33
CA ASP A 57 -10.32 8.12 -0.87
C ASP A 57 -8.80 7.86 -0.73
N GLU A 58 -7.97 8.87 -0.99
CA GLU A 58 -6.52 8.78 -0.82
C GLU A 58 -6.10 8.54 0.64
N ASN A 59 -6.88 9.04 1.62
CA ASN A 59 -6.64 8.76 3.04
C ASN A 59 -6.95 7.30 3.38
N PHE A 60 -7.99 6.71 2.80
CA PHE A 60 -8.30 5.30 2.95
C PHE A 60 -7.24 4.39 2.29
N ALA A 61 -6.73 4.76 1.11
CA ALA A 61 -5.60 4.10 0.48
C ALA A 61 -4.36 4.08 1.39
N ARG A 62 -4.08 5.23 2.05
CA ARG A 62 -2.97 5.40 3.01
C ARG A 62 -3.20 4.61 4.31
N TYR A 63 -4.43 4.49 4.79
CA TYR A 63 -4.80 3.65 5.94
C TYR A 63 -4.60 2.15 5.65
N LEU A 64 -4.88 1.69 4.42
CA LEU A 64 -4.65 0.28 4.04
C LEU A 64 -3.17 -0.06 3.77
N LEU A 65 -2.34 0.93 3.41
CA LEU A 65 -0.94 0.73 3.03
C LEU A 65 -0.15 -0.21 3.97
N PRO A 66 -0.22 -0.10 5.32
CA PRO A 66 0.50 -1.02 6.19
C PRO A 66 0.14 -2.48 6.02
N ARG A 67 -1.15 -2.80 5.78
CA ARG A 67 -1.58 -4.18 5.60
C ARG A 67 -1.24 -4.71 4.21
N VAL A 68 -1.31 -3.87 3.17
CA VAL A 68 -0.82 -4.20 1.82
C VAL A 68 0.65 -4.66 1.87
N LEU A 69 1.52 -3.86 2.51
CA LEU A 69 2.95 -4.17 2.61
C LEU A 69 3.27 -5.37 3.51
N ASP A 70 2.50 -5.57 4.58
CA ASP A 70 2.58 -6.74 5.47
C ASP A 70 2.21 -8.04 4.74
N LEU A 71 1.09 -8.04 4.01
CA LEU A 71 0.65 -9.15 3.15
C LEU A 71 1.66 -9.47 2.05
N ILE A 72 2.24 -8.45 1.39
CA ILE A 72 3.29 -8.66 0.38
C ILE A 72 4.55 -9.26 1.02
N ALA A 73 4.99 -8.77 2.19
CA ALA A 73 6.16 -9.33 2.86
C ALA A 73 5.94 -10.81 3.22
N ALA A 74 4.78 -11.15 3.80
CA ALA A 74 4.35 -12.53 4.07
C ALA A 74 4.29 -13.38 2.78
N GLY A 75 3.86 -12.79 1.67
CA GLY A 75 3.59 -13.48 0.41
C GLY A 75 2.16 -13.97 0.28
N GLU A 76 1.25 -13.31 0.98
CA GLU A 76 -0.21 -13.45 0.83
C GLU A 76 -0.75 -12.54 -0.29
N LEU A 77 0.04 -11.55 -0.73
CA LEU A 77 -0.20 -10.75 -1.95
C LEU A 77 1.05 -10.71 -2.83
N ASP A 78 0.84 -10.58 -4.13
CA ASP A 78 1.91 -10.32 -5.10
C ASP A 78 2.42 -8.87 -5.02
N ALA A 79 3.72 -8.69 -5.24
CA ALA A 79 4.37 -7.40 -5.25
C ALA A 79 4.37 -6.80 -6.67
N ASP A 80 3.23 -6.32 -7.17
CA ASP A 80 3.20 -5.65 -8.48
C ASP A 80 3.36 -4.11 -8.35
N PHE A 81 3.68 -3.44 -9.47
CA PHE A 81 3.70 -1.97 -9.58
C PHE A 81 2.47 -1.34 -8.92
N TYR A 82 1.33 -1.98 -9.14
CA TYR A 82 0.05 -1.47 -8.79
C TYR A 82 -0.09 -1.36 -7.26
N TRP A 83 0.20 -2.41 -6.48
CA TRP A 83 0.13 -2.36 -5.02
C TRP A 83 1.20 -1.43 -4.45
N LEU A 84 2.40 -1.50 -5.04
CA LEU A 84 3.54 -0.67 -4.66
C LEU A 84 3.34 0.82 -5.00
N ARG A 85 2.41 1.18 -5.90
CA ARG A 85 2.09 2.58 -6.25
C ARG A 85 1.74 3.44 -5.04
N ILE A 86 1.05 2.89 -4.04
CA ILE A 86 0.73 3.62 -2.80
C ILE A 86 1.99 3.85 -1.96
N ALA A 87 2.86 2.83 -1.83
CA ALA A 87 4.16 2.94 -1.15
C ALA A 87 5.09 3.95 -1.85
N ASN A 88 5.12 3.93 -3.18
CA ASN A 88 5.93 4.83 -3.99
C ASN A 88 5.41 6.27 -3.89
N THR A 89 4.08 6.47 -3.87
CA THR A 89 3.48 7.79 -3.61
C THR A 89 3.88 8.30 -2.22
N ALA A 90 3.95 7.43 -1.21
CA ALA A 90 4.42 7.79 0.13
C ALA A 90 5.94 8.06 0.19
N HIS A 91 6.78 7.35 -0.59
CA HIS A 91 8.22 7.65 -0.71
C HIS A 91 8.46 9.02 -1.35
N GLN A 92 7.74 9.32 -2.43
CA GLN A 92 7.89 10.57 -3.19
C GLN A 92 7.41 11.79 -2.39
N ASN A 93 6.20 11.70 -1.82
CA ASN A 93 5.45 12.85 -1.31
C ASN A 93 5.29 12.87 0.22
N GLY A 94 5.68 11.80 0.91
CA GLY A 94 5.58 11.68 2.37
C GLY A 94 6.66 12.43 3.14
N ASP A 95 6.59 12.34 4.47
CA ASP A 95 7.61 12.92 5.35
C ASP A 95 8.90 12.07 5.40
N SER A 96 9.91 12.53 6.14
CA SER A 96 11.19 11.81 6.27
C SER A 96 11.07 10.47 7.01
N ARG A 97 10.06 10.27 7.87
CA ARG A 97 9.80 9.00 8.55
C ARG A 97 9.14 8.01 7.60
N GLU A 98 8.16 8.48 6.82
CA GLU A 98 7.44 7.70 5.81
C GLU A 98 8.41 7.22 4.75
N ARG A 99 9.20 8.13 4.18
CA ARG A 99 10.22 7.77 3.19
C ARG A 99 11.20 6.73 3.73
N GLN A 100 11.80 6.95 4.90
CA GLN A 100 12.72 6.00 5.53
C GLN A 100 12.08 4.64 5.85
N ALA A 101 10.79 4.61 6.19
CA ALA A 101 10.08 3.37 6.45
C ALA A 101 9.85 2.57 5.16
N ILE A 102 9.53 3.23 4.04
CA ILE A 102 9.40 2.60 2.72
C ILE A 102 10.77 2.13 2.18
N GLU A 103 11.81 2.94 2.31
CA GLU A 103 13.20 2.57 1.95
C GLU A 103 13.64 1.31 2.72
N ALA A 104 13.44 1.28 4.05
CA ALA A 104 13.75 0.14 4.90
C ALA A 104 12.80 -1.06 4.72
N TYR A 105 11.62 -0.87 4.11
CA TYR A 105 10.75 -1.96 3.68
C TYR A 105 11.29 -2.61 2.41
N TYR A 106 11.69 -1.82 1.42
CA TYR A 106 12.27 -2.33 0.17
C TYR A 106 13.60 -3.05 0.40
N ASP A 107 14.55 -2.43 1.12
CA ASP A 107 15.84 -3.06 1.50
C ASP A 107 15.67 -4.44 2.17
N ALA A 108 14.54 -4.67 2.86
CA ALA A 108 14.26 -5.88 3.63
C ALA A 108 13.27 -6.86 2.97
N THR A 109 12.70 -6.53 1.82
CA THR A 109 11.63 -7.32 1.16
C THR A 109 12.00 -7.62 -0.29
N PRO A 110 12.80 -8.68 -0.55
CA PRO A 110 13.39 -8.92 -1.88
C PRO A 110 12.40 -8.97 -3.04
N ARG A 111 11.17 -9.48 -2.83
CA ARG A 111 10.13 -9.49 -3.87
C ARG A 111 9.64 -8.09 -4.25
N ALA A 112 9.52 -7.20 -3.27
CA ALA A 112 9.09 -5.83 -3.49
C ALA A 112 10.23 -4.97 -4.06
N PHE A 113 11.48 -5.24 -3.68
CA PHE A 113 12.65 -4.62 -4.30
C PHE A 113 12.79 -5.03 -5.77
N ALA A 114 12.60 -6.32 -6.11
CA ALA A 114 12.65 -6.79 -7.49
C ALA A 114 11.59 -6.12 -8.37
N ALA A 115 10.34 -6.06 -7.90
CA ALA A 115 9.26 -5.36 -8.59
C ALA A 115 9.51 -3.85 -8.75
N LEU A 116 10.08 -3.20 -7.73
CA LEU A 116 10.49 -1.80 -7.79
C LEU A 116 11.60 -1.56 -8.85
N VAL A 117 12.53 -2.50 -9.02
CA VAL A 117 13.55 -2.44 -10.08
C VAL A 117 12.90 -2.56 -11.47
N GLU A 118 11.95 -3.47 -11.65
CA GLU A 118 11.19 -3.61 -12.91
C GLU A 118 10.37 -2.34 -13.22
N GLU A 119 9.75 -1.74 -12.21
CA GLU A 119 9.02 -0.46 -12.33
C GLU A 119 9.96 0.70 -12.70
N CYS A 120 11.05 0.89 -11.96
CA CYS A 120 11.98 2.00 -12.16
C CYS A 120 12.81 1.90 -13.45
N THR A 121 12.87 0.72 -14.08
CA THR A 121 13.49 0.51 -15.40
C THR A 121 12.47 0.46 -16.54
N GLY A 122 11.17 0.50 -16.22
CA GLY A 122 10.07 0.49 -17.18
C GLY A 122 9.79 1.86 -17.84
N GLN A 123 8.90 1.85 -18.84
CA GLN A 123 8.52 3.06 -19.59
C GLN A 123 7.72 4.09 -18.76
N ASN A 124 7.16 3.67 -17.62
CA ASN A 124 6.40 4.49 -16.68
C ASN A 124 7.13 4.59 -15.33
N ALA A 125 8.46 4.75 -15.34
CA ALA A 125 9.26 4.85 -14.13
C ALA A 125 8.69 5.91 -13.15
N PRO A 126 8.74 5.66 -11.83
CA PRO A 126 8.16 6.56 -10.85
C PRO A 126 8.99 7.84 -10.72
N GLY A 127 8.49 8.79 -9.94
CA GLY A 127 9.10 10.12 -9.77
C GLY A 127 10.59 10.10 -9.40
N GLU A 128 11.26 11.22 -9.64
CA GLU A 128 12.72 11.31 -9.66
C GLU A 128 13.40 10.76 -8.38
N ARG A 129 12.82 10.99 -7.18
CA ARG A 129 13.43 10.62 -5.89
C ARG A 129 13.61 9.10 -5.67
N LEU A 130 12.67 8.30 -6.16
CA LEU A 130 12.72 6.84 -6.00
C LEU A 130 13.68 6.21 -7.01
N ALA A 131 13.75 6.77 -8.23
CA ALA A 131 14.76 6.43 -9.21
C ALA A 131 16.17 6.93 -8.81
N GLU A 132 16.29 8.05 -8.09
CA GLU A 132 17.54 8.48 -7.43
C GLU A 132 17.95 7.49 -6.35
N TRP A 133 17.08 7.21 -5.36
CA TRP A 133 17.35 6.26 -4.28
C TRP A 133 17.78 4.88 -4.80
N LEU A 134 17.12 4.36 -5.84
CA LEU A 134 17.47 3.06 -6.43
C LEU A 134 18.83 3.06 -7.15
N ARG A 135 19.28 4.21 -7.67
CA ARG A 135 20.62 4.36 -8.28
C ARG A 135 21.75 4.53 -7.26
N GLU A 136 21.41 4.69 -5.97
CA GLU A 136 22.36 4.78 -4.85
C GLU A 136 22.46 3.44 -4.05
N ARG A 137 21.95 2.34 -4.62
CA ARG A 137 21.97 0.98 -4.05
C ARG A 137 22.79 -0.02 -4.87
#